data_AF-A0A072NZY4-F1
#
_entry.id   AF-A0A072NZY4-F1
#
_cell.length_a   1.000
_cell.length_b   1.000
_cell.length_c   1.000
_cell.angle_alpha   90.00
_cell.angle_beta   90.00
_cell.angle_gamma   90.00
#
_symmetry.space_group_name_H-M   'P 1'
#
loop_
_entity.id
_entity.type
_entity.pdbx_description
1 polymer ?
#
loop_
_entity_poly.entity_id
_entity_poly.type
_entity_poly.pdbx_seq_one_letter_code
_entity_poly.pdbx_strand_id
1 'polypeptide(L)'
;MSPHARSRGSVRTLDPYGVWESGPIFSHAATIMGHIRIVATADQVGVDQNGVTTKEPQAQIEQAFQNLHRTVEAAGARVEDVSKLDWYIVNYDHKNRLYRKSLIKFLNGHRPATTAVGVQALAEPDFVFEVEAYAAVRQAPVRNVDVVVVGAGLSGLKAACDIQKAGYSCLAVEARDRV
;
A
#
# COMPACT_ATOMS: atom_id res chain seq x y z
N MET A 1 -30.12 7.54 6.86
CA MET A 1 -28.68 7.35 7.17
C MET A 1 -28.21 6.13 6.40
N SER A 2 -27.52 6.33 5.27
CA SER A 2 -26.97 5.21 4.49
C SER A 2 -25.61 4.83 5.07
N PRO A 3 -25.40 3.59 5.54
CA PRO A 3 -24.09 3.17 5.98
C PRO A 3 -23.26 3.08 4.70
N HIS A 4 -22.31 3.99 4.53
CA HIS A 4 -21.17 3.70 3.66
C HIS A 4 -20.58 2.41 4.20
N ALA A 5 -20.91 1.29 3.56
CA ALA A 5 -20.24 0.02 3.78
C ALA A 5 -18.77 0.35 3.63
N ARG A 6 -18.05 0.43 4.76
CA ARG A 6 -16.59 0.55 4.78
C ARG A 6 -16.13 -0.53 3.82
N SER A 7 -15.62 -0.14 2.65
CA SER A 7 -15.22 -1.11 1.65
C SER A 7 -14.16 -1.94 2.34
N ARG A 8 -14.49 -3.19 2.69
CA ARG A 8 -13.50 -4.12 3.22
C ARG A 8 -12.31 -4.07 2.27
N GLY A 9 -11.11 -3.95 2.83
CA GLY A 9 -9.87 -3.93 2.07
C GLY A 9 -9.86 -5.08 1.07
N SER A 10 -9.25 -4.85 -0.10
CA SER A 10 -8.99 -5.86 -1.13
C SER A 10 -8.17 -7.04 -0.59
N VAL A 11 -7.36 -6.79 0.43
CA VAL A 11 -6.54 -7.79 1.12
C VAL A 11 -7.26 -8.32 2.37
N ARG A 12 -7.38 -9.64 2.47
CA ARG A 12 -7.82 -10.34 3.68
C ARG A 12 -6.73 -11.29 4.14
N THR A 13 -6.35 -11.17 5.40
CA THR A 13 -5.32 -12.01 6.04
C THR A 13 -5.98 -13.04 6.94
N LEU A 14 -5.35 -14.21 7.07
CA LEU A 14 -5.85 -15.30 7.91
C LEU A 14 -4.72 -16.18 8.42
N ASP A 15 -4.93 -16.68 9.63
CA ASP A 15 -4.10 -17.72 10.24
C ASP A 15 -4.91 -19.03 10.23
N PRO A 16 -4.46 -20.06 9.49
CA PRO A 16 -5.19 -21.31 9.37
C PRO A 16 -5.11 -22.14 10.65
N TYR A 17 -6.12 -22.99 10.86
CA TYR A 17 -6.12 -23.95 11.96
C TYR A 17 -4.91 -24.89 11.87
N GLY A 18 -4.28 -25.17 13.01
CA GLY A 18 -3.14 -26.09 13.10
C GLY A 18 -1.78 -25.49 12.75
N VAL A 19 -1.69 -24.19 12.46
CA VAL A 19 -0.42 -23.48 12.27
C VAL A 19 -0.16 -22.55 13.48
N TRP A 20 1.11 -22.39 13.84
CA TRP A 20 1.57 -21.65 15.03
C TRP A 20 1.19 -20.15 15.00
N GLU A 21 1.24 -19.47 16.15
CA GLU A 21 0.81 -18.07 16.27
C GLU A 21 1.79 -17.08 15.60
N SER A 22 1.35 -16.44 14.52
CA SER A 22 2.15 -15.52 13.69
C SER A 22 2.16 -14.05 14.16
N GLY A 23 1.34 -13.71 15.15
CA GLY A 23 1.18 -12.33 15.64
C GLY A 23 2.46 -11.75 16.26
N PRO A 24 2.68 -10.43 16.22
CA PRO A 24 1.78 -9.38 15.72
C PRO A 24 2.13 -8.86 14.30
N ILE A 25 3.10 -9.49 13.60
CA ILE A 25 3.72 -8.88 12.41
C ILE A 25 3.10 -9.36 11.10
N PHE A 26 2.67 -10.62 11.04
CA PHE A 26 2.24 -11.23 9.79
C PHE A 26 1.09 -12.19 10.04
N SER A 27 0.41 -12.58 8.97
CA SER A 27 -0.50 -13.72 8.95
C SER A 27 0.02 -14.76 7.97
N HIS A 28 -0.27 -16.03 8.21
CA HIS A 28 0.24 -17.13 7.38
C HIS A 28 -0.23 -17.07 5.93
N ALA A 29 -1.41 -16.48 5.68
CA ALA A 29 -1.91 -16.25 4.34
C ALA A 29 -2.51 -14.84 4.19
N ALA A 30 -2.31 -14.27 3.00
CA ALA A 30 -3.00 -13.08 2.52
C ALA A 30 -3.72 -13.44 1.22
N THR A 31 -4.98 -13.03 1.10
CA THR A 31 -5.83 -13.26 -0.06
C THR A 31 -6.27 -11.93 -0.64
N ILE A 32 -6.23 -11.81 -1.96
CA ILE A 32 -6.67 -10.62 -2.69
C ILE A 32 -8.01 -10.95 -3.36
N MET A 33 -9.00 -10.08 -3.22
CA MET A 33 -10.34 -10.29 -3.79
C MET A 33 -10.87 -9.05 -4.52
N GLY A 34 -11.62 -9.30 -5.60
CA GLY A 34 -12.35 -8.28 -6.35
C GLY A 34 -11.58 -7.64 -7.50
N HIS A 35 -12.13 -6.55 -8.06
CA HIS A 35 -11.47 -5.76 -9.11
C HIS A 35 -10.34 -4.93 -8.50
N ILE A 36 -9.10 -5.31 -8.79
CA ILE A 36 -7.91 -4.74 -8.16
C ILE A 36 -6.88 -4.32 -9.21
N ARG A 37 -6.05 -3.35 -8.84
CA ARG A 37 -4.79 -3.04 -9.50
C ARG A 37 -3.67 -3.45 -8.55
N ILE A 38 -2.66 -4.14 -9.08
CA ILE A 38 -1.49 -4.52 -8.30
C ILE A 38 -0.49 -3.38 -8.35
N VAL A 39 0.11 -3.09 -7.21
CA VAL A 39 1.26 -2.20 -7.05
C VAL A 39 2.40 -3.05 -6.52
N ALA A 40 3.52 -3.05 -7.23
CA ALA A 40 4.79 -3.56 -6.72
C ALA A 40 5.72 -2.37 -6.55
N THR A 41 6.35 -2.24 -5.39
CA THR A 41 7.35 -1.21 -5.15
C THR A 41 8.73 -1.75 -5.50
N ALA A 42 9.62 -0.91 -6.04
CA ALA A 42 11.05 -1.20 -5.93
C ALA A 42 11.47 -1.17 -4.45
N ASP A 43 12.55 -1.86 -4.11
CA ASP A 43 13.10 -1.86 -2.75
C ASP A 43 13.37 -0.44 -2.26
N GLN A 44 12.96 -0.18 -1.03
CA GLN A 44 13.18 1.08 -0.35
C GLN A 44 14.30 0.91 0.68
N VAL A 45 15.33 1.72 0.54
CA VAL A 45 16.53 1.74 1.39
C VAL A 45 16.53 2.95 2.32
N GLY A 46 17.49 3.00 3.24
CA GLY A 46 17.67 4.09 4.21
C GLY A 46 18.27 5.38 3.65
N VAL A 47 17.89 5.78 2.43
CA VAL A 47 18.37 6.98 1.73
C VAL A 47 17.34 8.11 1.88
N ASP A 48 17.79 9.32 2.21
CA ASP A 48 16.92 10.49 2.32
C ASP A 48 16.60 11.13 0.95
N GLN A 49 15.78 12.18 0.95
CA GLN A 49 15.38 12.88 -0.28
C GLN A 49 16.55 13.56 -1.03
N ASN A 50 17.70 13.73 -0.39
CA ASN A 50 18.91 14.31 -0.99
C ASN A 50 19.86 13.22 -1.51
N GLY A 51 19.48 11.95 -1.45
CA GLY A 51 20.33 10.83 -1.85
C GLY A 51 21.38 10.44 -0.80
N VAL A 52 21.23 10.87 0.46
CA VAL A 52 22.20 10.60 1.53
C VAL A 52 21.69 9.49 2.45
N THR A 53 22.58 8.57 2.81
CA THR A 53 22.30 7.54 3.83
C THR A 53 23.18 7.73 5.07
N THR A 54 22.64 7.40 6.23
CA THR A 54 23.35 7.40 7.52
C THR A 54 24.03 6.05 7.75
N LYS A 55 25.12 6.02 8.52
CA LYS A 55 25.77 4.76 8.92
C LYS A 55 25.08 4.05 10.08
N GLU A 56 24.13 4.71 10.74
CA GLU A 56 23.38 4.16 11.87
C GLU A 56 22.28 3.20 11.39
N PRO A 57 22.36 1.88 11.67
CA PRO A 57 21.41 0.90 11.14
C PRO A 57 19.96 1.19 11.50
N GLN A 58 19.71 1.61 12.74
CA GLN A 58 18.36 1.93 13.21
C GLN A 58 17.74 3.07 12.39
N ALA A 59 18.53 4.10 12.08
CA ALA A 59 18.06 5.25 11.31
C ALA A 59 17.86 4.90 9.83
N GLN A 60 18.71 4.04 9.24
CA GLN A 60 18.46 3.52 7.90
C GLN A 60 17.12 2.76 7.82
N ILE A 61 16.83 1.89 8.80
CA ILE A 61 15.58 1.13 8.83
C ILE A 61 14.37 2.06 8.94
N GLU A 62 14.43 3.06 9.82
CA GLU A 62 13.35 4.05 9.96
C GLU A 62 13.13 4.83 8.66
N GLN A 63 14.21 5.23 7.98
CA GLN A 63 14.15 5.94 6.72
C GLN A 63 13.58 5.06 5.60
N ALA A 64 13.96 3.78 5.52
CA ALA A 64 13.45 2.82 4.56
C ALA A 64 11.93 2.63 4.67
N PHE A 65 11.40 2.47 5.89
CA PHE A 65 9.95 2.38 6.11
C PHE A 65 9.21 3.69 5.79
N GLN A 66 9.82 4.86 6.01
CA GLN A 66 9.24 6.14 5.59
C GLN A 66 9.19 6.26 4.06
N ASN A 67 10.25 5.83 3.38
CA ASN A 67 10.31 5.80 1.91
C ASN A 67 9.25 4.85 1.34
N LEU A 68 9.09 3.67 1.96
CA LEU A 68 8.03 2.73 1.58
C LEU A 68 6.64 3.31 1.78
N HIS A 69 6.38 3.95 2.91
CA HIS A 69 5.10 4.61 3.15
C HIS A 69 4.78 5.64 2.06
N ARG A 70 5.73 6.53 1.75
CA ARG A 70 5.56 7.53 0.68
C ARG A 70 5.32 6.89 -0.68
N THR A 71 6.04 5.81 -1.00
CA THR A 71 5.91 5.10 -2.28
C THR A 71 4.55 4.42 -2.42
N VAL A 72 4.10 3.76 -1.37
CA VAL A 72 2.77 3.12 -1.30
C VAL A 72 1.66 4.16 -1.45
N GLU A 73 1.75 5.29 -0.72
CA GLU A 73 0.78 6.38 -0.81
C GLU A 73 0.75 7.03 -2.19
N ALA A 74 1.93 7.32 -2.78
CA ALA A 74 2.03 7.90 -4.12
C ALA A 74 1.45 6.98 -5.19
N ALA A 75 1.53 5.66 -5.00
CA ALA A 75 0.88 4.68 -5.84
C ALA A 75 -0.65 4.61 -5.64
N GLY A 76 -1.22 5.39 -4.71
CA GLY A 76 -2.65 5.38 -4.37
C GLY A 76 -3.07 4.20 -3.52
N ALA A 77 -2.13 3.52 -2.87
CA ALA A 77 -2.36 2.42 -1.94
C ALA A 77 -2.28 2.90 -0.49
N ARG A 78 -2.80 2.09 0.43
CA ARG A 78 -2.63 2.25 1.88
C ARG A 78 -1.89 1.05 2.46
N VAL A 79 -1.43 1.16 3.71
CA VAL A 79 -0.78 0.05 4.41
C VAL A 79 -1.69 -1.18 4.44
N GLU A 80 -3.00 -1.01 4.63
CA GLU A 80 -3.97 -2.12 4.67
C GLU A 80 -4.17 -2.80 3.31
N ASP A 81 -3.76 -2.15 2.21
CA ASP A 81 -3.77 -2.73 0.87
C ASP A 81 -2.53 -3.59 0.59
N VAL A 82 -1.52 -3.56 1.47
CA VAL A 82 -0.31 -4.38 1.33
C VAL A 82 -0.67 -5.85 1.57
N SER A 83 -0.44 -6.70 0.57
CA SER A 83 -0.64 -8.15 0.66
C SER A 83 0.62 -8.90 1.07
N LYS A 84 1.79 -8.39 0.66
CA LYS A 84 3.09 -8.99 0.94
C LYS A 84 4.10 -7.88 1.29
N LEU A 85 4.94 -8.15 2.29
CA LEU A 85 6.05 -7.29 2.67
C LEU A 85 7.32 -8.14 2.81
N ASP A 86 8.37 -7.76 2.12
CA ASP A 86 9.65 -8.47 2.12
C ASP A 86 10.77 -7.52 2.51
N TRP A 87 11.69 -7.96 3.37
CA TRP A 87 12.85 -7.16 3.74
C TRP A 87 14.10 -7.99 3.93
N TYR A 88 15.22 -7.36 3.61
CA TYR A 88 16.55 -7.96 3.61
C TYR A 88 17.47 -7.17 4.53
N ILE A 89 18.29 -7.88 5.31
CA ILE A 89 19.08 -7.29 6.40
C ILE A 89 20.52 -7.79 6.31
N VAL A 90 21.48 -6.87 6.23
CA VAL A 90 22.90 -7.19 6.38
C VAL A 90 23.23 -7.33 7.87
N ASN A 91 24.09 -8.28 8.24
CA ASN A 91 24.47 -8.56 9.63
C ASN A 91 23.27 -8.84 10.54
N TYR A 92 22.32 -9.65 10.06
CA TYR A 92 21.08 -9.92 10.78
C TYR A 92 21.32 -10.61 12.13
N ASP A 93 20.86 -9.98 13.22
CA ASP A 93 20.83 -10.56 14.57
C ASP A 93 19.41 -10.94 14.98
N HIS A 94 19.15 -12.25 15.08
CA HIS A 94 17.86 -12.79 15.54
C HIS A 94 17.52 -12.42 16.99
N LYS A 95 18.52 -12.14 17.83
CA LYS A 95 18.34 -11.72 19.23
C LYS A 95 18.00 -10.24 19.34
N ASN A 96 18.54 -9.41 18.43
CA ASN A 96 18.32 -7.97 18.39
C ASN A 96 17.71 -7.51 17.05
N ARG A 97 16.40 -7.70 16.90
CA ARG A 97 15.66 -7.35 15.68
C ARG A 97 15.34 -5.85 15.63
N LEU A 98 16.33 -5.03 15.28
CA LEU A 98 16.23 -3.56 15.19
C LEU A 98 15.00 -3.07 14.39
N TYR A 99 14.64 -3.78 13.31
CA TYR A 99 13.52 -3.42 12.45
C TYR A 99 12.15 -3.53 13.11
N ARG A 100 12.01 -4.28 14.21
CA ARG A 100 10.70 -4.66 14.77
C ARG A 100 9.84 -3.45 15.13
N LYS A 101 10.43 -2.41 15.73
CA LYS A 101 9.71 -1.20 16.13
C LYS A 101 9.18 -0.43 14.93
N SER A 102 10.03 -0.21 13.93
CA SER A 102 9.69 0.51 12.69
C SER A 102 8.66 -0.26 11.87
N LEU A 103 8.79 -1.58 11.80
CA LEU A 103 7.83 -2.47 11.14
C LEU A 103 6.45 -2.42 11.79
N ILE A 104 6.36 -2.55 13.13
CA ILE A 104 5.07 -2.48 13.84
C ILE A 104 4.42 -1.11 13.64
N LYS A 105 5.22 -0.04 13.65
CA LYS A 105 4.74 1.32 13.39
C LYS A 105 4.20 1.46 11.95
N PHE A 106 4.93 0.96 10.96
CA PHE A 106 4.50 0.96 9.56
C PHE A 106 3.20 0.18 9.37
N LEU A 107 3.12 -1.03 9.94
CA LEU A 107 1.98 -1.93 9.79
C LEU A 107 0.71 -1.41 10.47
N ASN A 108 0.83 -0.64 11.56
CA ASN A 108 -0.32 -0.08 12.29
C ASN A 108 -1.43 -1.12 12.60
N GLY A 109 -1.03 -2.34 12.98
CA GLY A 109 -1.95 -3.45 13.28
C GLY A 109 -2.36 -4.30 12.06
N HIS A 110 -2.03 -3.90 10.84
CA HIS A 110 -2.15 -4.75 9.65
C HIS A 110 -1.12 -5.89 9.68
N ARG A 111 -1.45 -7.03 9.08
CA ARG A 111 -0.65 -8.27 9.14
C ARG A 111 -0.54 -8.93 7.76
N PRO A 112 0.18 -8.33 6.79
CA PRO A 112 0.38 -8.93 5.48
C PRO A 112 1.16 -10.25 5.59
N ALA A 113 1.25 -11.00 4.51
CA ALA A 113 2.27 -12.05 4.44
C ALA A 113 3.66 -11.40 4.47
N THR A 114 4.62 -11.95 5.21
CA THR A 114 5.94 -11.33 5.35
C THR A 114 7.12 -12.27 5.19
N THR A 115 8.23 -11.80 4.64
CA THR A 115 9.52 -12.50 4.66
C THR A 115 10.58 -11.58 5.27
N ALA A 116 11.46 -12.17 6.09
CA ALA A 116 12.63 -11.51 6.63
C ALA A 116 13.85 -12.37 6.33
N VAL A 117 14.84 -11.84 5.63
CA VAL A 117 16.04 -12.62 5.25
C VAL A 117 17.30 -11.86 5.66
N GLY A 118 18.22 -12.56 6.33
CA GLY A 118 19.59 -12.10 6.48
C GLY A 118 20.37 -12.34 5.18
N VAL A 119 21.02 -11.31 4.65
CA VAL A 119 21.78 -11.37 3.39
C VAL A 119 23.23 -10.94 3.60
N GLN A 120 24.12 -11.34 2.69
CA GLN A 120 25.54 -11.00 2.77
C GLN A 120 25.81 -9.52 2.46
N ALA A 121 25.08 -8.96 1.50
CA ALA A 121 25.22 -7.57 1.04
C ALA A 121 23.94 -7.12 0.34
N LEU A 122 23.78 -5.81 0.19
CA LEU A 122 22.76 -5.15 -0.63
C LEU A 122 23.39 -4.48 -1.84
N ALA A 123 22.60 -3.75 -2.63
CA ALA A 123 23.04 -3.10 -3.87
C ALA A 123 24.23 -2.13 -3.68
N GLU A 124 24.29 -1.45 -2.53
CA GLU A 124 25.41 -0.57 -2.16
C GLU A 124 26.06 -1.03 -0.85
N PRO A 125 27.39 -0.89 -0.69
CA PRO A 125 28.11 -1.35 0.50
C PRO A 125 27.63 -0.74 1.82
N ASP A 126 27.11 0.49 1.77
CA ASP A 126 26.65 1.23 2.95
C ASP A 126 25.19 0.90 3.33
N PHE A 127 24.45 0.17 2.49
CA PHE A 127 23.07 -0.23 2.79
C PHE A 127 23.04 -1.46 3.69
N VAL A 128 22.31 -1.34 4.81
CA VAL A 128 22.17 -2.45 5.78
C VAL A 128 20.75 -3.00 5.86
N PHE A 129 19.79 -2.31 5.25
CA PHE A 129 18.38 -2.69 5.24
C PHE A 129 17.67 -2.20 3.98
N GLU A 130 16.85 -3.05 3.38
CA GLU A 130 15.90 -2.68 2.33
C GLU A 130 14.57 -3.41 2.51
N VAL A 131 13.48 -2.82 2.00
CA VAL A 131 12.12 -3.37 2.11
C VAL A 131 11.30 -3.07 0.86
N GLU A 132 10.54 -4.06 0.39
CA GLU A 132 9.56 -3.93 -0.69
C GLU A 132 8.16 -4.38 -0.25
N ALA A 133 7.15 -3.87 -0.95
CA ALA A 133 5.76 -4.23 -0.76
C ALA A 133 5.07 -4.58 -2.09
N TYR A 134 4.21 -5.59 -2.01
CA TYR A 134 3.15 -5.81 -2.99
C TYR A 134 1.83 -5.40 -2.36
N ALA A 135 1.11 -4.50 -3.02
CA ALA A 135 -0.20 -4.03 -2.61
C ALA A 135 -1.25 -4.28 -3.69
N ALA A 136 -2.49 -4.48 -3.26
CA ALA A 136 -3.63 -4.65 -4.13
C ALA A 136 -4.61 -3.50 -3.90
N VAL A 137 -4.70 -2.54 -4.81
CA VAL A 137 -5.60 -1.39 -4.67
C VAL A 137 -6.93 -1.71 -5.32
N ARG A 138 -8.01 -1.65 -4.53
CA ARG A 138 -9.36 -1.84 -5.07
C ARG A 138 -9.67 -0.78 -6.12
N GLN A 139 -10.07 -1.24 -7.31
CA GLN A 139 -10.54 -0.39 -8.39
C GLN A 139 -12.07 -0.32 -8.32
N ALA A 140 -12.61 0.86 -8.64
CA ALA A 140 -14.02 0.94 -8.97
C ALA A 140 -14.29 0.03 -10.17
N PRO A 141 -15.42 -0.71 -10.21
CA PRO A 141 -15.77 -1.48 -11.39
C PRO A 141 -15.83 -0.54 -12.61
N VAL A 142 -15.35 -1.02 -13.75
CA VAL A 142 -15.46 -0.29 -15.02
C VAL A 142 -16.95 -0.04 -15.30
N ARG A 143 -17.31 1.22 -15.55
CA ARG A 143 -18.66 1.61 -15.93
C ARG A 143 -18.64 2.09 -17.37
N ASN A 144 -19.40 1.43 -18.23
CA ASN A 144 -19.68 1.93 -19.57
C ASN A 144 -20.85 2.91 -19.47
N VAL A 145 -20.62 4.16 -19.90
CA VAL A 145 -21.64 5.20 -19.98
C VAL A 145 -21.49 5.91 -21.32
N ASP A 146 -22.58 6.46 -21.84
CA ASP A 146 -22.57 7.20 -23.11
C ASP A 146 -21.81 8.52 -22.97
N VAL A 147 -21.89 9.16 -21.78
CA VAL A 147 -21.24 10.46 -21.51
C VAL A 147 -20.59 10.51 -20.12
N VAL A 148 -19.37 11.04 -20.04
CA VAL A 148 -18.71 11.40 -18.78
C VAL A 148 -18.71 12.92 -18.63
N VAL A 149 -19.28 13.42 -17.52
CA VAL A 149 -19.25 14.85 -17.15
C VAL A 149 -18.13 15.06 -16.14
N VAL A 150 -17.09 15.81 -16.50
CA VAL A 150 -15.97 16.14 -15.61
C VAL A 150 -16.25 17.48 -14.93
N GLY A 151 -16.38 17.47 -13.60
CA GLY A 151 -16.77 18.59 -12.76
C GLY A 151 -18.14 18.34 -12.12
N ALA A 152 -18.17 18.04 -10.82
CA ALA A 152 -19.40 17.73 -10.08
C ALA A 152 -20.02 18.95 -9.36
N GLY A 153 -19.71 20.16 -9.81
CA GLY A 153 -20.39 21.39 -9.36
C GLY A 153 -21.81 21.52 -9.91
N LEU A 154 -22.50 22.62 -9.60
CA LEU A 154 -23.90 22.81 -9.99
C LEU A 154 -24.14 22.71 -11.51
N SER A 155 -23.27 23.33 -12.31
CA SER A 155 -23.36 23.30 -13.78
C SER A 155 -23.15 21.89 -14.34
N GLY A 156 -22.19 21.14 -13.80
CA GLY A 156 -21.92 19.77 -14.21
C GLY A 156 -23.04 18.81 -13.82
N LEU A 157 -23.60 18.95 -12.60
CA LEU A 157 -24.75 18.17 -12.18
C LEU A 157 -25.99 18.49 -13.01
N LYS A 158 -26.19 19.76 -13.37
CA LYS A 158 -27.26 20.18 -14.29
C LYS A 158 -27.10 19.56 -15.67
N ALA A 159 -25.90 19.59 -16.24
CA ALA A 159 -25.60 18.95 -17.51
C ALA A 159 -25.84 17.43 -17.45
N ALA A 160 -25.40 16.77 -16.38
CA ALA A 160 -25.66 15.34 -16.16
C ALA A 160 -27.17 15.02 -16.13
N CYS A 161 -27.97 15.84 -15.44
CA CYS A 161 -29.43 15.67 -15.45
C CYS A 161 -30.03 15.84 -16.85
N ASP A 162 -29.55 16.81 -17.64
CA ASP A 162 -30.07 17.06 -18.99
C ASP A 162 -29.69 15.91 -19.95
N ILE A 163 -28.49 15.35 -19.81
CA ILE A 163 -28.05 14.14 -20.53
C ILE A 163 -28.95 12.94 -20.20
N GLN A 164 -29.22 12.72 -18.91
CA GLN A 164 -30.11 11.64 -18.47
C GLN A 164 -31.54 11.81 -18.99
N LYS A 165 -32.07 13.04 -19.01
CA LYS A 165 -33.38 13.34 -19.58
C LYS A 165 -33.44 13.10 -21.09
N ALA A 166 -32.31 13.23 -21.79
CA ALA A 166 -32.19 12.89 -23.21
C ALA A 166 -32.06 11.37 -23.48
N GLY A 167 -32.09 10.54 -22.44
CA GLY A 167 -32.06 9.07 -22.55
C GLY A 167 -30.66 8.45 -22.57
N TYR A 168 -29.62 9.25 -22.39
CA TYR A 168 -28.24 8.77 -22.34
C TYR A 168 -27.82 8.43 -20.91
N SER A 169 -27.06 7.35 -20.75
CA SER A 169 -26.37 7.04 -19.51
C SER A 169 -25.20 7.99 -19.28
N CYS A 170 -25.03 8.49 -18.05
CA CYS A 170 -23.93 9.39 -17.75
C CYS A 170 -23.30 9.17 -16.37
N LEU A 171 -22.03 9.53 -16.25
CA LEU A 171 -21.30 9.59 -14.99
C LEU A 171 -20.77 11.00 -14.76
N ALA A 172 -21.14 11.62 -13.63
CA ALA A 172 -20.51 12.85 -13.18
C ALA A 172 -19.33 12.52 -12.26
N VAL A 173 -18.14 13.02 -12.59
CA VAL A 173 -16.90 12.80 -11.83
C VAL A 173 -16.29 14.13 -11.43
N GLU A 174 -15.63 14.17 -10.27
CA GLU A 174 -14.86 15.33 -9.81
C GLU A 174 -13.37 15.05 -9.97
N ALA A 175 -12.63 15.97 -10.58
CA ALA A 175 -11.18 15.89 -10.64
C ALA A 175 -10.61 16.13 -9.23
N ARG A 176 -9.73 15.23 -8.76
CA ARG A 176 -9.11 15.36 -7.43
C ARG A 176 -7.95 16.35 -7.40
N ASP A 177 -7.31 16.54 -8.55
CA ASP A 177 -6.19 17.45 -8.74
C ASP A 177 -6.54 18.48 -9.82
N ARG A 178 -6.00 19.69 -9.69
CA ARG A 178 -6.14 20.73 -10.72
C ARG A 178 -5.23 20.38 -11.90
N VAL A 179 -5.78 20.44 -13.12
CA VAL A 179 -5.00 20.43 -14.37
C VAL A 179 -4.22 21.73 -14.48
#